data_AF-A0ABD4E057-F1
#
_entry.id   AF-A0ABD4E057-F1
#
_cell.length_a   1.000
_cell.length_b   1.000
_cell.length_c   1.000
_cell.angle_alpha   90.00
_cell.angle_beta   90.00
_cell.angle_gamma   90.00
#
_symmetry.space_group_name_H-M   'P 1'
#
loop_
_entity.id
_entity.type
_entity.pdbx_description
1 polymer ?
#
loop_
_entity_poly.entity_id
_entity_poly.type
_entity_poly.pdbx_seq_one_letter_code
_entity_poly.pdbx_strand_id
1 'polypeptide(L)'
;MANGIEALSRVSDLSTDEVQAIAEQARANVRRLEACADHAFEPIGSESLLRQRYRCTHCSGELDAHAHRWYMRGREHEAKR
;
A
#
# COMPACT_ATOMS: atom_id res chain seq x y z
N MET A 1 -13.78 -1.67 24.78
CA MET A 1 -13.55 -1.81 23.33
C MET A 1 -12.11 -2.28 23.16
N ALA A 2 -11.87 -3.45 22.57
CA ALA A 2 -10.51 -3.93 22.38
C ALA A 2 -9.79 -3.00 21.37
N ASN A 3 -8.64 -2.46 21.76
CA ASN A 3 -7.84 -1.64 20.86
C ASN A 3 -7.28 -2.54 19.76
N GLY A 4 -7.54 -2.23 18.48
CA GLY A 4 -7.09 -3.04 17.35
C GLY A 4 -5.57 -3.27 17.34
N ILE A 5 -4.81 -2.32 17.88
CA ILE A 5 -3.35 -2.43 18.02
C ILE A 5 -2.96 -3.48 19.08
N GLU A 6 -3.66 -3.52 20.21
CA GLU A 6 -3.43 -4.50 21.26
C GLU A 6 -3.77 -5.92 20.79
N ALA A 7 -4.85 -6.05 20.02
CA ALA A 7 -5.23 -7.32 19.40
C ALA A 7 -4.16 -7.79 18.39
N LEU A 8 -3.64 -6.89 17.56
CA LEU A 8 -2.58 -7.20 16.59
C LEU A 8 -1.26 -7.55 17.27
N SER A 9 -0.87 -6.83 18.31
CA SER A 9 0.35 -7.11 19.09
C SER A 9 0.30 -8.52 19.70
N ARG A 10 -0.86 -8.93 20.25
CA ARG A 10 -1.04 -10.27 20.84
C ARG A 10 -0.88 -11.43 19.85
N VAL A 11 -1.27 -11.25 18.59
CA VAL A 11 -1.30 -12.35 17.59
C VAL A 11 -0.09 -12.38 16.65
N SER A 12 0.70 -11.31 16.63
CA SER A 12 1.85 -11.17 15.72
C SER A 12 3.20 -11.34 16.40
N ASP A 13 3.21 -11.55 17.72
CA ASP A 13 4.41 -11.51 18.57
C ASP A 13 5.21 -10.20 18.44
N LEU A 14 4.59 -9.14 17.94
CA LEU A 14 5.17 -7.79 17.85
C LEU A 14 4.81 -6.98 19.08
N SER A 15 5.70 -6.07 19.47
CA SER A 15 5.38 -5.07 20.49
C SER A 15 4.30 -4.11 20.01
N THR A 16 3.61 -3.48 20.96
CA THR A 16 2.59 -2.46 20.64
C THR A 16 3.20 -1.29 19.85
N ASP A 17 4.44 -0.91 20.16
CA ASP A 17 5.16 0.17 19.48
C ASP A 17 5.47 -0.18 18.02
N GLU A 18 5.86 -1.43 17.74
CA GLU A 18 6.07 -1.91 16.36
C GLU A 18 4.78 -1.90 15.55
N VAL A 19 3.67 -2.38 16.13
CA VAL A 19 2.36 -2.35 15.46
C VAL A 19 1.92 -0.92 15.19
N GLN A 20 2.12 0.00 16.14
CA GLN A 20 1.83 1.41 15.97
C GLN A 20 2.67 2.01 14.83
N ALA A 21 3.97 1.73 14.78
CA ALA A 21 4.87 2.21 13.73
C ALA A 21 4.45 1.70 12.34
N ILE A 22 4.07 0.42 12.23
CA ILE A 22 3.55 -0.15 10.97
C ILE A 22 2.25 0.56 10.55
N ALA A 23 1.33 0.80 11.50
CA ALA A 23 0.08 1.49 11.22
C ALA A 23 0.32 2.93 10.75
N GLU A 24 1.29 3.63 11.34
CA GLU A 24 1.69 4.97 10.92
C GLU A 24 2.30 4.98 9.52
N GLN A 25 3.17 4.03 9.21
CA GLN A 25 3.72 3.86 7.86
C GLN A 25 2.63 3.60 6.83
N ALA A 26 1.65 2.74 7.14
CA ALA A 26 0.51 2.48 6.27
C ALA A 26 -0.34 3.74 6.04
N ARG A 27 -0.64 4.50 7.10
CA ARG A 27 -1.38 5.77 7.00
C ARG A 27 -0.63 6.82 6.18
N ALA A 28 0.69 6.93 6.38
CA ALA A 28 1.52 7.84 5.60
C ALA A 28 1.53 7.45 4.12
N ASN A 29 1.54 6.15 3.81
CA ASN A 29 1.43 5.65 2.44
C ASN A 29 0.08 6.04 1.80
N VAL A 30 -1.03 5.82 2.51
CA VAL A 30 -2.37 6.21 2.05
C VAL A 30 -2.44 7.70 1.75
N ARG A 31 -1.95 8.56 2.66
CA ARG A 31 -1.94 10.01 2.46
C ARG A 31 -1.15 10.43 1.21
N ARG A 32 0.01 9.80 0.95
CA ARG A 32 0.79 10.05 -0.27
C ARG A 32 0.01 9.66 -1.52
N LEU A 33 -0.69 8.53 -1.47
CA LEU A 33 -1.48 8.03 -2.58
C LEU A 33 -2.70 8.92 -2.88
N GLU A 34 -3.40 9.38 -1.84
CA GLU A 34 -4.57 10.25 -1.98
C GLU A 34 -4.21 11.66 -2.48
N ALA A 35 -3.05 12.18 -2.10
CA ALA A 35 -2.61 13.52 -2.49
C ALA A 35 -2.05 13.61 -3.91
N CYS A 36 -1.79 12.49 -4.58
CA CYS A 36 -1.19 12.47 -5.91
C CYS A 36 -2.28 12.57 -6.99
N ALA A 37 -2.13 13.54 -7.90
CA ALA A 37 -3.12 13.80 -8.94
C ALA A 37 -3.12 12.74 -10.06
N ASP A 38 -1.95 12.24 -10.43
CA ASP A 38 -1.80 11.16 -11.41
C ASP A 38 -0.72 10.19 -10.92
N HIS A 39 -1.00 8.89 -11.00
CA HIS A 39 -0.07 7.86 -10.52
C HIS A 39 0.57 7.14 -11.69
N ALA A 40 1.91 7.08 -11.66
CA ALA A 40 2.71 6.24 -12.55
C ALA A 40 3.48 5.24 -11.69
N PHE A 41 3.07 3.97 -11.71
CA PHE A 41 3.63 2.92 -10.87
C PHE A 41 4.72 2.13 -11.60
N GLU A 42 5.85 1.92 -10.93
CA GLU A 42 6.94 1.07 -11.40
C GLU A 42 7.21 -0.07 -10.41
N PRO A 43 7.58 -1.28 -10.89
CA PRO A 43 7.91 -2.39 -10.01
C PRO A 43 9.15 -2.06 -9.16
N ILE A 44 9.07 -2.37 -7.86
CA ILE A 44 10.19 -2.25 -6.93
C ILE A 44 10.54 -3.63 -6.35
N GLY A 45 11.83 -3.92 -6.26
CA GLY A 45 12.36 -5.21 -5.81
C GLY A 45 12.32 -6.30 -6.88
N SER A 46 13.05 -7.38 -6.64
CA SER A 46 13.13 -8.56 -7.50
C SER A 46 12.30 -9.73 -6.97
N GLU A 47 11.17 -9.43 -6.33
CA GLU A 47 10.32 -10.48 -5.77
C GLU A 47 9.62 -11.27 -6.89
N SER A 48 9.21 -12.51 -6.59
CA SER A 48 8.42 -13.29 -7.53
C SER A 48 7.18 -12.52 -7.97
N LEU A 49 6.64 -12.83 -9.16
CA LEU A 49 5.46 -12.15 -9.72
C LEU A 49 4.26 -12.09 -8.75
N LEU A 50 4.18 -13.04 -7.80
CA LEU A 50 3.14 -13.12 -6.77
C LEU A 50 3.31 -12.13 -5.61
N ARG A 51 4.53 -11.66 -5.35
CA ARG A 51 4.84 -10.69 -4.29
C ARG A 51 5.41 -9.38 -4.82
N GLN A 52 5.25 -9.15 -6.13
CA GLN A 52 5.70 -7.91 -6.76
C GLN A 52 5.05 -6.70 -6.08
N ARG A 53 5.89 -5.74 -5.70
CA ARG A 53 5.47 -4.44 -5.19
C ARG A 53 5.70 -3.38 -6.26
N TYR A 54 4.92 -2.30 -6.18
CA TYR A 54 4.99 -1.19 -7.11
C TYR A 54 5.11 0.11 -6.32
N ARG A 55 5.86 1.07 -6.85
CA ARG A 55 6.01 2.42 -6.28
C ARG A 55 5.64 3.46 -7.31
N CYS A 56 4.85 4.45 -6.90
CA CYS A 56 4.54 5.59 -7.72
C CYS A 56 5.79 6.48 -7.88
N THR A 57 6.15 6.82 -9.10
CA THR A 57 7.32 7.67 -9.42
C THR A 57 7.11 9.13 -9.00
N HIS A 58 5.86 9.56 -8.78
CA HIS A 58 5.52 10.94 -8.38
C HIS A 58 5.43 11.13 -6.87
N CYS A 59 4.63 10.30 -6.17
CA CYS A 59 4.41 10.46 -4.73
C CYS A 59 5.20 9.48 -3.86
N SER A 60 5.93 8.54 -4.48
CA SER A 60 6.61 7.43 -3.79
C SER A 60 5.70 6.51 -2.97
N GLY A 61 4.37 6.60 -3.15
CA GLY A 61 3.40 5.69 -2.55
C GLY A 61 3.54 4.29 -3.12
N GLU A 62 3.34 3.27 -2.29
CA GLU A 62 3.56 1.88 -2.64
C GLU A 62 2.27 1.06 -2.66
N LEU A 63 2.18 0.12 -3.57
CA LEU A 63 1.08 -0.83 -3.72
C LEU A 63 1.60 -2.25 -3.89
N ASP A 64 0.76 -3.23 -3.55
CA ASP A 64 0.97 -4.62 -3.94
C ASP A 64 0.48 -4.89 -5.38
N ALA A 65 0.74 -6.10 -5.88
CA ALA A 65 0.33 -6.52 -7.21
C ALA A 65 -1.18 -6.54 -7.42
N HIS A 66 -1.97 -6.79 -6.37
CA HIS A 66 -3.43 -6.85 -6.48
C HIS A 66 -4.02 -5.45 -6.63
N ALA A 67 -3.63 -4.50 -5.78
CA ALA A 67 -4.04 -3.11 -5.85
C ALA A 67 -3.59 -2.44 -7.16
N HIS A 68 -2.34 -2.69 -7.58
CA HIS A 68 -1.84 -2.20 -8.87
C HIS A 68 -2.69 -2.70 -10.05
N ARG A 69 -3.04 -4.00 -10.07
CA ARG A 69 -3.90 -4.58 -11.13
C ARG A 69 -5.25 -3.89 -11.21
N TRP A 70 -5.89 -3.61 -10.07
CA TRP A 70 -7.19 -2.92 -10.05
C TRP A 70 -7.07 -1.47 -10.52
N TYR A 71 -6.03 -0.76 -10.11
CA TYR A 71 -5.76 0.59 -10.58
C TYR A 71 -5.63 0.64 -12.12
N MET A 72 -4.81 -0.24 -12.69
CA MET A 72 -4.61 -0.29 -14.14
C MET A 72 -5.89 -0.65 -14.91
N ARG A 73 -6.70 -1.59 -14.40
CA ARG A 73 -8.01 -1.90 -14.99
C ARG A 73 -8.97 -0.71 -14.96
N GLY A 74 -8.96 0.08 -13.88
CA GLY A 74 -9.76 1.29 -13.77
C GLY A 74 -9.39 2.31 -14.84
N ARG A 75 -8.09 2.56 -15.03
CA ARG A 75 -7.53 3.42 -16.09
C ARG A 75 -7.94 2.94 -17.50
N GLU A 76 -7.84 1.64 -17.77
CA GLU A 76 -8.23 1.05 -19.05
C GLU A 76 -9.73 1.24 -19.35
N HIS A 77 -10.58 1.18 -18.32
CA HIS A 77 -12.01 1.40 -18.47
C HIS A 77 -12.34 2.88 -18.72
N GLU A 78 -11.66 3.79 -18.03
CA GLU A 78 -11.80 5.22 -18.24
C GLU A 78 -11.40 5.63 -19.66
N ALA A 79 -10.29 5.12 -20.18
CA ALA A 79 -9.80 5.42 -21.52
C ALA A 79 -10.70 4.93 -22.67
N LYS A 80 -11.66 4.02 -22.39
CA LYS A 80 -12.62 3.50 -23.36
C LYS A 80 -13.95 4.26 -23.37
N ARG A 81 -14.15 5.23 -22.47
CA ARG A 81 -15.34 6.09 -22.44
C ARG A 81 -15.15 7.31 -23.33
#